data_AF-A0A1T4WAV3-F1
#
_entry.id   AF-A0A1T4WAV3-F1
#
_cell.length_a   1.000
_cell.length_b   1.000
_cell.length_c   1.000
_cell.angle_alpha   90.00
_cell.angle_beta   90.00
_cell.angle_gamma   90.00
#
_symmetry.space_group_name_H-M   'P 1'
#
loop_
_entity.id
_entity.type
_entity.pdbx_description
1 polymer ?
#
loop_
_entity_poly.entity_id
_entity_poly.type
_entity_poly.pdbx_seq_one_letter_code
_entity_poly.pdbx_strand_id
1 'polypeptide(L)'
;MLPKVKEMKEKDNDRFKKVYRLGEFCLFGHDRYLTYSADTMPSTAQLEEWGKGKLKTQFVIENINPNQCTAEARSLSAINTNWNTTLVGMIRAKDDETFNKFLENYKNFRKDNGWDSIVKIRNDNMKKNREKLGLK
;
A
#
# COMPACT_ATOMS: atom_id res chain seq x y z
N MET A 1 -24.59 22.38 5.14
CA MET A 1 -24.08 23.32 6.16
C MET A 1 -24.90 24.60 6.11
N LEU A 2 -25.20 25.27 7.23
CA LEU A 2 -25.96 26.54 7.20
C LEU A 2 -25.18 27.61 6.40
N PRO A 3 -25.83 28.47 5.58
CA PRO A 3 -25.14 29.41 4.68
C PRO A 3 -24.12 30.32 5.38
N LYS A 4 -24.50 30.86 6.55
CA LYS A 4 -23.64 31.73 7.37
C LYS A 4 -22.37 31.02 7.89
N VAL A 5 -22.46 29.72 8.08
CA VAL A 5 -21.34 28.88 8.56
C VAL A 5 -20.39 28.56 7.40
N LYS A 6 -20.93 28.35 6.20
CA LYS A 6 -20.14 28.17 4.97
C LYS A 6 -19.37 29.45 4.61
N GLU A 7 -20.01 30.60 4.71
CA GLU A 7 -19.35 31.89 4.48
C GLU A 7 -18.22 32.15 5.49
N MET A 8 -18.43 31.83 6.77
CA MET A 8 -17.38 31.92 7.79
C MET A 8 -16.21 30.98 7.46
N LYS A 9 -16.48 29.74 7.05
CA LYS A 9 -15.43 28.79 6.65
C LYS A 9 -14.58 29.30 5.47
N GLU A 10 -15.22 29.92 4.48
CA GLU A 10 -14.55 30.39 3.25
C GLU A 10 -13.81 31.72 3.44
N LYS A 11 -14.35 32.65 4.23
CA LYS A 11 -13.78 34.01 4.40
C LYS A 11 -12.97 34.20 5.69
N ASP A 12 -13.21 33.40 6.73
CA ASP A 12 -12.59 33.54 8.06
C ASP A 12 -12.45 32.17 8.77
N ASN A 13 -11.51 31.38 8.24
CA ASN A 13 -11.28 29.99 8.68
C ASN A 13 -10.83 29.90 10.15
N ASP A 14 -10.10 30.90 10.66
CA ASP A 14 -9.63 30.91 12.05
C ASP A 14 -10.77 31.09 13.04
N ARG A 15 -11.72 31.99 12.75
CA ARG A 15 -12.94 32.12 13.55
C ARG A 15 -13.78 30.85 13.48
N PHE A 16 -13.90 30.25 12.29
CA PHE A 16 -14.63 28.99 12.11
C PHE A 16 -14.06 27.87 12.99
N LYS A 17 -12.73 27.67 12.99
CA LYS A 17 -12.04 26.67 13.82
C LYS A 17 -12.25 26.88 15.33
N LYS A 18 -12.24 28.14 15.79
CA LYS A 18 -12.42 28.49 17.21
C LYS A 18 -13.87 28.31 17.68
N VAL A 19 -14.84 28.79 16.89
CA VAL A 19 -16.27 28.74 17.24
C VAL A 19 -16.78 27.29 17.22
N TYR A 20 -16.38 26.51 16.21
CA TYR A 20 -16.82 25.11 16.08
C TYR A 20 -15.84 24.10 16.69
N ARG A 21 -14.77 24.59 17.34
CA ARG A 21 -13.78 23.81 18.10
C ARG A 21 -13.22 22.60 17.32
N LEU A 22 -13.15 22.70 15.99
CA LEU A 22 -12.72 21.61 15.11
C LEU A 22 -11.26 21.21 15.31
N GLY A 23 -10.44 22.08 15.92
CA GLY A 23 -9.07 21.78 16.29
C GLY A 23 -8.92 20.94 17.57
N GLU A 24 -10.00 20.71 18.32
CA GLU A 24 -9.96 19.95 19.58
C GLU A 24 -10.25 18.46 19.39
N PHE A 25 -10.70 18.06 18.20
CA PHE A 25 -10.96 16.67 17.86
C PHE A 25 -10.00 16.21 16.78
N CYS A 26 -9.23 15.15 17.07
CA CYS A 26 -8.48 14.47 16.03
C CYS A 26 -9.45 13.64 15.17
N LEU A 27 -9.85 14.18 14.02
CA LEU A 27 -10.77 13.51 13.10
C LEU A 27 -10.05 12.40 12.31
N PHE A 28 -9.86 11.25 12.94
CA PHE A 28 -9.44 10.02 12.24
C PHE A 28 -10.61 9.47 11.41
N GLY A 29 -10.83 10.03 10.23
CA GLY A 29 -11.94 9.60 9.38
C GLY A 29 -12.03 10.28 8.03
N HIS A 30 -10.94 10.81 7.49
CA HIS A 30 -10.94 11.54 6.23
C HIS A 30 -11.72 10.80 5.12
N ASP A 31 -11.53 9.49 4.97
CA ASP A 31 -12.20 8.69 3.94
C ASP A 31 -13.72 8.60 4.14
N ARG A 32 -14.17 8.39 5.39
CA ARG A 32 -15.60 8.37 5.73
C ARG A 32 -16.21 9.75 5.56
N TYR A 33 -15.54 10.80 6.05
CA TYR A 33 -16.01 12.17 5.88
C TYR A 33 -16.08 12.57 4.41
N LEU A 34 -15.10 12.19 3.58
CA LEU A 34 -15.11 12.44 2.14
C LEU A 34 -16.27 11.70 1.46
N THR A 35 -16.46 10.42 1.79
CA THR A 35 -17.54 9.58 1.23
C THR A 35 -18.93 10.12 1.56
N TYR A 36 -19.12 10.65 2.78
CA TYR A 36 -20.41 11.19 3.23
C TYR A 36 -20.52 12.72 3.07
N SER A 37 -19.45 13.41 2.63
CA SER A 37 -19.50 14.84 2.39
C SER A 37 -20.19 15.13 1.06
N ALA A 38 -21.17 16.02 1.09
CA ALA A 38 -21.86 16.48 -0.11
C ALA A 38 -21.05 17.53 -0.91
N ASP A 39 -20.03 18.15 -0.28
CA ASP A 39 -19.26 19.24 -0.87
C ASP A 39 -17.88 18.74 -1.33
N THR A 40 -17.65 18.66 -2.64
CA THR A 40 -16.31 18.53 -3.23
C THR A 40 -15.67 19.91 -3.33
N MET A 41 -14.38 20.01 -3.00
CA MET A 41 -13.66 21.28 -3.15
C MET A 41 -13.34 21.49 -4.64
N PRO A 42 -13.68 22.65 -5.24
CA PRO A 42 -13.41 22.90 -6.67
C PRO A 42 -11.92 22.76 -7.04
N SER A 43 -11.03 23.05 -6.09
CA SER A 43 -9.57 22.92 -6.28
C SER A 43 -9.07 21.49 -6.43
N THR A 44 -9.79 20.49 -5.90
CA THR A 44 -9.40 19.06 -5.98
C THR A 44 -10.22 18.28 -7.00
N ALA A 45 -11.37 18.82 -7.43
CA ALA A 45 -12.30 18.17 -8.35
C ALA A 45 -11.64 17.69 -9.66
N GLN A 46 -10.78 18.52 -10.26
CA GLN A 46 -10.08 18.16 -11.51
C GLN A 46 -9.15 16.94 -11.33
N LEU A 47 -8.42 16.88 -10.21
CA LEU A 47 -7.50 15.78 -9.91
C LEU A 47 -8.26 14.50 -9.57
N GLU A 48 -9.33 14.61 -8.78
CA GLU A 48 -10.20 13.48 -8.43
C GLU A 48 -10.87 12.89 -9.67
N GLU A 49 -11.41 13.74 -10.55
CA GLU A 49 -12.05 13.31 -11.80
C GLU A 49 -11.05 12.66 -12.75
N TRP A 50 -9.85 13.24 -12.90
CA TRP A 50 -8.78 12.60 -13.67
C TRP A 50 -8.39 11.24 -13.09
N GLY A 51 -8.40 11.07 -11.77
CA GLY A 51 -8.06 9.82 -11.09
C GLY A 51 -9.11 8.70 -11.19
N LYS A 52 -10.37 9.03 -11.48
CA LYS A 52 -11.47 8.03 -11.55
C LYS A 52 -11.16 6.94 -12.57
N GLY A 53 -11.28 5.69 -12.13
CA GLY A 53 -11.05 4.50 -12.98
C GLY A 53 -9.58 4.21 -13.31
N LYS A 54 -8.63 5.10 -12.98
CA LYS A 54 -7.19 4.85 -13.17
C LYS A 54 -6.60 4.00 -12.05
N LEU A 55 -7.12 4.14 -10.83
CA LEU A 55 -6.76 3.31 -9.69
C LEU A 55 -7.62 2.04 -9.67
N LYS A 56 -6.97 0.89 -9.80
CA LYS A 56 -7.56 -0.43 -9.55
C LYS A 56 -7.03 -0.96 -8.24
N THR A 57 -7.92 -1.42 -7.38
CA THR A 57 -7.56 -2.00 -6.09
C THR A 57 -6.83 -3.32 -6.30
N GLN A 58 -5.68 -3.48 -5.66
CA GLN A 58 -4.87 -4.71 -5.70
C GLN A 58 -5.11 -5.60 -4.47
N PHE A 59 -6.33 -5.58 -3.93
CA PHE A 59 -6.69 -6.30 -2.69
C PHE A 59 -6.43 -7.81 -2.74
N VAL A 60 -6.34 -8.41 -3.93
CA VAL A 60 -5.96 -9.82 -4.10
C VAL A 60 -4.58 -10.11 -3.49
N ILE A 61 -3.60 -9.21 -3.66
CA ILE A 61 -2.22 -9.41 -3.23
C ILE A 61 -1.92 -8.80 -1.85
N GLU A 62 -2.91 -8.19 -1.19
CA GLU A 62 -2.72 -7.60 0.12
C GLU A 62 -2.68 -8.65 1.23
N ASN A 63 -1.80 -8.44 2.22
CA ASN A 63 -1.62 -9.29 3.40
C ASN A 63 -1.41 -10.78 3.08
N ILE A 64 -0.72 -11.08 1.97
CA ILE A 64 -0.47 -12.46 1.53
C ILE A 64 0.77 -13.12 2.14
N ASN A 65 1.59 -12.35 2.85
CA ASN A 65 2.84 -12.86 3.43
C ASN A 65 2.58 -13.84 4.59
N PRO A 66 3.55 -14.72 4.92
CA PRO A 66 3.47 -15.57 6.09
C PRO A 66 3.23 -14.78 7.37
N ASN A 67 2.48 -15.38 8.30
CA ASN A 67 2.24 -14.80 9.62
C ASN A 67 3.56 -14.57 10.35
N GLN A 68 3.62 -13.48 11.14
CA GLN A 68 4.79 -13.19 11.97
C GLN A 68 5.10 -14.35 12.95
N CYS A 69 6.34 -14.43 13.40
CA CYS A 69 6.86 -15.48 14.28
C CYS A 69 6.89 -16.91 13.70
N THR A 70 6.55 -17.11 12.43
CA THR A 70 6.74 -18.38 11.71
C THR A 70 8.16 -18.53 11.15
N ALA A 71 8.56 -19.75 10.79
CA ALA A 71 9.84 -19.99 10.12
C ALA A 71 9.87 -19.29 8.75
N GLU A 72 8.78 -19.36 8.01
CA GLU A 72 8.61 -18.76 6.69
C GLU A 72 8.69 -17.23 6.72
N ALA A 73 8.20 -16.58 7.79
CA ALA A 73 8.38 -15.14 7.96
C ALA A 73 9.85 -14.75 8.19
N ARG A 74 10.61 -15.56 8.95
CA ARG A 74 12.05 -15.36 9.12
C ARG A 74 12.79 -15.57 7.80
N SER A 75 12.50 -16.66 7.09
CA SER A 75 13.04 -16.95 5.76
C SER A 75 12.75 -15.82 4.76
N LEU A 76 11.51 -15.31 4.74
CA LEU A 76 11.14 -14.19 3.87
C LEU A 76 11.96 -12.93 4.18
N SER A 77 12.17 -12.62 5.45
CA SER A 77 13.03 -11.50 5.87
C SER A 77 14.48 -11.66 5.37
N ALA A 78 15.04 -12.86 5.53
CA ALA A 78 16.38 -13.20 5.04
C ALA A 78 16.48 -13.08 3.51
N ILE A 79 15.50 -13.61 2.78
CA ILE A 79 15.42 -13.52 1.31
C ILE A 79 15.33 -12.07 0.84
N ASN A 80 14.51 -11.23 1.49
CA ASN A 80 14.39 -9.82 1.13
C ASN A 80 15.70 -9.06 1.39
N THR A 81 16.37 -9.35 2.50
CA THR A 81 17.67 -8.75 2.83
C THR A 81 18.74 -9.15 1.81
N ASN A 82 18.82 -10.44 1.48
CA ASN A 82 19.75 -10.95 0.48
C ASN A 82 19.46 -10.37 -0.92
N TRP A 83 18.19 -10.19 -1.28
CA TRP A 83 17.80 -9.58 -2.55
C TRP A 83 18.33 -8.15 -2.70
N ASN A 84 18.29 -7.33 -1.65
CA ASN A 84 18.79 -5.96 -1.71
C ASN A 84 20.27 -5.92 -2.11
N THR A 85 21.10 -6.78 -1.50
CA THR A 85 22.52 -6.88 -1.84
C THR A 85 22.73 -7.49 -3.22
N THR A 86 21.96 -8.53 -3.59
CA THR A 86 22.02 -9.17 -4.91
C THR A 86 21.72 -8.18 -6.02
N LEU A 87 20.64 -7.40 -5.88
CA LEU A 87 20.23 -6.41 -6.87
C LEU A 87 21.30 -5.35 -7.09
N VAL A 88 21.92 -4.87 -6.02
CA VAL A 88 23.06 -3.92 -6.13
C VAL A 88 24.25 -4.57 -6.85
N GLY A 89 24.54 -5.85 -6.57
CA GLY A 89 25.57 -6.62 -7.27
C GLY A 89 25.28 -6.74 -8.77
N MET A 90 24.04 -7.08 -9.13
CA MET A 90 23.57 -7.19 -10.52
C MET A 90 23.69 -5.86 -11.26
N ILE A 91 23.23 -4.75 -10.68
CA ILE A 91 23.31 -3.40 -11.28
C ILE A 91 24.77 -2.98 -11.52
N ARG A 92 25.72 -3.45 -10.70
CA ARG A 92 27.14 -3.09 -10.77
C ARG A 92 28.00 -4.09 -11.56
N ALA A 93 27.42 -5.18 -12.05
CA ALA A 93 28.14 -6.19 -12.82
C ALA A 93 28.78 -5.56 -14.06
N LYS A 94 30.00 -6.01 -14.39
CA LYS A 94 30.77 -5.49 -15.53
C LYS A 94 30.50 -6.23 -16.84
N ASP A 95 29.88 -7.40 -16.71
CA ASP A 95 29.64 -8.36 -17.77
C ASP A 95 28.46 -9.27 -17.36
N ASP A 96 27.92 -9.95 -18.35
CA ASP A 96 26.77 -10.84 -18.17
C ASP A 96 27.10 -12.07 -17.31
N GLU A 97 28.36 -12.54 -17.32
CA GLU A 97 28.76 -13.69 -16.51
C GLU A 97 28.65 -13.38 -15.01
N THR A 98 29.17 -12.23 -14.60
CA THR A 98 29.10 -11.72 -13.23
C THR A 98 27.65 -11.44 -12.82
N PHE A 99 26.85 -10.85 -13.71
CA PHE A 99 25.42 -10.62 -13.48
C PHE A 99 24.68 -11.94 -13.23
N ASN A 100 24.88 -12.93 -14.11
CA ASN A 100 24.23 -14.23 -14.03
C ASN A 100 24.64 -14.98 -12.77
N LYS A 101 25.91 -14.85 -12.34
CA LYS A 101 26.37 -15.42 -11.07
C LYS A 101 25.62 -14.87 -9.86
N PHE A 102 25.38 -13.55 -9.79
CA PHE A 102 24.55 -12.98 -8.72
C PHE A 102 23.12 -13.52 -8.75
N LEU A 103 22.52 -13.61 -9.94
CA LEU A 103 21.16 -14.12 -10.11
C LEU A 103 21.03 -15.59 -9.70
N GLU A 104 21.93 -16.45 -10.14
CA GLU A 104 21.92 -17.88 -9.80
C GLU A 104 22.17 -18.11 -8.31
N ASN A 105 23.09 -17.37 -7.70
CA ASN A 105 23.31 -17.43 -6.26
C ASN A 105 22.03 -17.06 -5.48
N TYR A 106 21.29 -16.04 -5.93
CA TYR A 106 20.03 -15.66 -5.30
C TYR A 106 18.92 -16.69 -5.49
N LYS A 107 18.81 -17.32 -6.66
CA LYS A 107 17.86 -18.42 -6.90
C LYS A 107 18.14 -19.59 -5.96
N ASN A 108 19.40 -19.98 -5.80
CA ASN A 108 19.82 -21.02 -4.87
C ASN A 108 19.51 -20.62 -3.41
N PHE A 109 19.87 -19.39 -3.01
CA PHE A 109 19.55 -18.88 -1.68
C PHE A 109 18.05 -18.92 -1.38
N ARG A 110 17.19 -18.55 -2.33
CA ARG A 110 15.73 -18.68 -2.19
C ARG A 110 15.29 -20.12 -1.98
N LYS A 111 15.81 -21.05 -2.79
CA LYS A 111 15.49 -22.47 -2.68
C LYS A 111 15.86 -23.01 -1.29
N ASP A 112 17.08 -22.73 -0.84
CA ASP A 112 17.59 -23.19 0.45
C ASP A 112 16.85 -22.59 1.64
N ASN A 113 16.25 -21.40 1.47
CA ASN A 113 15.45 -20.72 2.48
C ASN A 113 13.94 -21.03 2.37
N GLY A 114 13.54 -22.09 1.66
CA GLY A 114 12.16 -22.58 1.67
C GLY A 114 11.17 -21.69 0.91
N TRP A 115 11.63 -21.05 -0.18
CA TRP A 115 10.79 -20.16 -0.99
C TRP A 115 9.48 -20.80 -1.47
N ASP A 116 9.47 -22.09 -1.78
CA ASP A 116 8.27 -22.79 -2.25
C ASP A 116 7.16 -22.81 -1.19
N SER A 117 7.51 -22.94 0.10
CA SER A 117 6.53 -22.85 1.20
C SER A 117 5.92 -21.44 1.28
N ILE A 118 6.76 -20.40 1.13
CA ILE A 118 6.31 -19.01 1.11
C ILE A 118 5.37 -18.75 -0.07
N VAL A 119 5.68 -19.27 -1.26
CA VAL A 119 4.82 -19.16 -2.44
C VAL A 119 3.47 -19.83 -2.22
N LYS A 120 3.46 -21.03 -1.62
CA LYS A 120 2.23 -21.73 -1.27
C LYS A 120 1.34 -20.88 -0.36
N ILE A 121 1.91 -20.33 0.72
CA ILE A 121 1.17 -19.45 1.66
C ILE A 121 0.59 -18.22 0.94
N ARG A 122 1.38 -17.59 0.07
CA ARG A 122 0.93 -16.44 -0.73
C ARG A 122 -0.22 -16.81 -1.65
N ASN A 123 -0.14 -17.96 -2.33
CA ASN A 123 -1.20 -18.45 -3.21
C ASN A 123 -2.49 -18.74 -2.44
N ASP A 124 -2.39 -19.40 -1.29
CA ASP A 124 -3.54 -19.70 -0.42
C ASP A 124 -4.20 -18.41 0.09
N ASN A 125 -3.41 -17.41 0.49
CA ASN A 125 -3.94 -16.12 0.93
C ASN A 125 -4.54 -15.32 -0.22
N MET A 126 -3.92 -15.30 -1.41
CA MET A 126 -4.52 -14.69 -2.60
C MET A 126 -5.84 -15.35 -2.97
N LYS A 127 -5.97 -16.68 -2.83
CA LYS A 127 -7.23 -17.39 -3.04
C LYS A 127 -8.32 -16.91 -2.08
N LYS A 128 -8.02 -16.85 -0.77
CA LYS A 128 -8.94 -16.31 0.25
C LYS A 128 -9.35 -14.87 -0.05
N ASN A 129 -8.43 -14.04 -0.55
CA ASN A 129 -8.73 -12.67 -0.92
C ASN A 129 -9.66 -12.59 -2.13
N ARG A 130 -9.44 -13.42 -3.17
CA ARG A 130 -10.37 -13.51 -4.32
C ARG A 130 -11.78 -13.88 -3.87
N GLU A 131 -11.90 -14.89 -3.00
CA GLU A 131 -13.18 -15.32 -2.43
C GLU A 131 -13.90 -14.17 -1.68
N LYS A 132 -13.18 -13.41 -0.85
CA LYS A 132 -13.73 -12.23 -0.14
C LYS A 132 -14.16 -11.11 -1.07
N LEU A 133 -13.48 -10.94 -2.19
CA LEU A 133 -13.77 -9.91 -3.19
C LEU A 133 -14.85 -10.34 -4.19
N GLY A 134 -15.36 -11.58 -4.10
CA GLY A 134 -16.32 -12.11 -5.07
C GLY A 134 -15.71 -12.38 -6.45
N LEU A 135 -14.38 -12.46 -6.55
CA LEU A 135 -13.65 -12.76 -7.77
C LEU A 135 -13.54 -14.30 -7.89
N LYS A 136 -14.06 -14.86 -8.98
CA LYS A 136 -13.96 -16.29 -9.29
C LYS A 136 -12.57 -16.64 -9.85
#